data_AF-A0A2W1U4C4-F1
#
_entry.id   AF-A0A2W1U4C4-F1
#
_cell.length_a   1.000
_cell.length_b   1.000
_cell.length_c   1.000
_cell.angle_alpha   90.00
_cell.angle_beta   90.00
_cell.angle_gamma   90.00
#
_symmetry.space_group_name_H-M   'P 1'
#
loop_
_entity.id
_entity.type
_entity.pdbx_description
1 polymer ?
#
loop_
_entity_poly.entity_id
_entity_poly.type
_entity_poly.pdbx_seq_one_letter_code
_entity_poly.pdbx_strand_id
1 'polypeptide(L)'
;MSFKAVKWAYEQHGMTPGQKSVLVAIAFHFNEDEHCAWPSYPKLAEETELDRVTVWRAVHALDKQLGLVVVESRRSDGRQTSNQYWLPDYDPQSKPSRATFTEAPT
;
A
#
# COMPACT_ATOMS: atom_id res chain seq x y z
N MET A 1 -0.37 -2.76 13.95
CA MET A 1 0.52 -1.58 13.81
C MET A 1 1.96 -2.04 13.91
N SER A 2 2.86 -1.61 13.02
CA SER A 2 4.28 -2.00 13.07
C SER A 2 5.22 -0.79 13.15
N PHE A 3 5.91 -0.64 14.28
CA PHE A 3 6.91 0.42 14.46
C PHE A 3 8.14 0.22 13.56
N LYS A 4 8.52 -1.03 13.30
CA LYS A 4 9.66 -1.37 12.44
C LYS A 4 9.38 -0.97 10.99
N ALA A 5 8.17 -1.25 10.49
CA ALA A 5 7.75 -0.83 9.15
C ALA A 5 7.76 0.70 9.01
N VAL A 6 7.26 1.41 10.02
CA VAL A 6 7.29 2.89 10.03
C VAL A 6 8.72 3.42 9.98
N LYS A 7 9.63 2.85 10.76
CA LYS A 7 11.05 3.24 10.72
C LYS A 7 11.64 3.05 9.33
N TRP A 8 11.42 1.88 8.71
CA TRP A 8 11.84 1.60 7.33
C TRP A 8 11.27 2.62 6.33
N ALA A 9 10.00 3.01 6.47
CA ALA A 9 9.37 4.00 5.58
C ALA A 9 10.05 5.37 5.67
N TYR A 10 10.53 5.78 6.86
CA TYR A 10 11.28 7.02 7.03
C TYR A 10 12.64 6.99 6.34
N GLU A 11 13.30 5.83 6.29
CA GLU A 11 14.61 5.61 5.66
C GLU A 11 14.54 5.67 4.12
N GLN A 12 13.35 5.60 3.51
CA GLN A 12 13.19 5.72 2.05
C GLN A 12 13.29 7.18 1.59
N HIS A 13 13.93 7.45 0.45
CA HIS A 13 14.13 8.83 -0.06
C HIS A 13 13.68 8.97 -1.52
N GLY A 14 13.71 10.19 -2.07
CA GLY A 14 13.32 10.46 -3.47
C GLY A 14 11.81 10.64 -3.70
N MET A 15 11.06 10.99 -2.65
CA MET A 15 9.60 11.13 -2.68
C MET A 15 9.15 12.54 -2.34
N THR A 16 7.94 12.91 -2.76
CA THR A 16 7.26 14.11 -2.25
C THR A 16 6.82 13.91 -0.79
N PRO A 17 6.60 14.99 -0.02
CA PRO A 17 6.08 14.88 1.34
C PRO A 17 4.78 14.07 1.43
N GLY A 18 3.85 14.27 0.49
CA GLY A 18 2.58 13.52 0.45
C GLY A 18 2.77 12.03 0.19
N GLN A 19 3.68 11.65 -0.72
CA GLN A 19 4.04 10.25 -0.95
C GLN A 19 4.66 9.62 0.31
N LYS A 20 5.55 10.32 0.99
CA LYS A 20 6.14 9.84 2.24
C LYS A 20 5.10 9.69 3.35
N SER A 21 4.20 10.65 3.53
CA SER A 21 3.12 10.53 4.51
C SER A 21 2.24 9.30 4.26
N VAL A 22 1.89 9.03 2.99
CA VAL A 22 1.11 7.84 2.62
C VAL A 22 1.89 6.55 2.86
N LEU A 23 3.19 6.50 2.52
CA LEU A 23 4.02 5.32 2.80
C LEU A 23 4.11 5.02 4.29
N VAL A 24 4.32 6.06 5.11
CA VAL A 24 4.36 5.93 6.58
C VAL A 24 3.02 5.45 7.13
N ALA A 25 1.90 5.96 6.63
CA ALA A 25 0.56 5.50 7.03
C ALA A 25 0.33 4.03 6.65
N ILE A 26 0.69 3.61 5.44
CA ILE A 26 0.61 2.19 5.02
C ILE A 26 1.47 1.32 5.95
N ALA A 27 2.71 1.73 6.21
CA ALA A 27 3.63 1.01 7.06
C ALA A 27 3.14 0.93 8.52
N PHE A 28 2.50 1.98 9.01
CA PHE A 28 1.86 1.98 10.32
C PHE A 28 0.76 0.93 10.43
N HIS A 29 0.00 0.69 9.36
CA HIS A 29 -1.03 -0.35 9.28
C HIS A 29 -0.50 -1.74 8.91
N PHE A 30 0.82 -1.92 8.77
CA PHE A 30 1.40 -3.23 8.46
C PHE A 30 1.12 -4.24 9.57
N ASN A 31 0.66 -5.42 9.16
CA ASN A 31 0.46 -6.59 10.00
C ASN A 31 1.63 -7.57 9.76
N GLU A 32 2.39 -7.88 10.81
CA GLU A 32 3.57 -8.75 10.73
C GLU A 32 3.21 -10.23 10.53
N ASP A 33 2.01 -10.66 10.96
CA ASP A 33 1.54 -12.05 10.79
C ASP A 33 1.00 -12.30 9.37
N GLU A 34 0.34 -11.29 8.78
CA GLU A 34 -0.21 -11.37 7.42
C GLU A 34 0.71 -10.80 6.33
N HIS A 35 1.88 -10.28 6.74
CA HIS A 35 2.88 -9.66 5.87
C HIS A 35 2.31 -8.59 4.93
N CYS A 36 1.22 -7.89 5.29
CA CYS A 36 0.62 -6.84 4.46
C CYS A 36 -0.15 -5.82 5.30
N ALA A 37 -0.57 -4.73 4.65
CA ALA A 37 -1.48 -3.73 5.20
C ALA A 37 -2.74 -3.65 4.34
N TRP A 38 -3.87 -3.25 4.93
CA TRP A 38 -5.15 -3.06 4.21
C TRP A 38 -5.95 -1.81 4.63
N PRO A 39 -5.32 -0.65 4.89
CA PRO A 39 -6.07 0.58 5.15
C PRO A 39 -6.86 0.99 3.90
N SER A 40 -8.07 1.51 4.09
CA SER A 40 -8.87 2.02 2.97
C SER A 40 -8.36 3.39 2.50
N TYR A 41 -8.65 3.79 1.26
CA TYR A 41 -8.33 5.15 0.80
C TYR A 41 -8.90 6.27 1.69
N PRO A 42 -10.17 6.19 2.17
CA PRO A 42 -10.69 7.16 3.14
C PRO A 42 -9.87 7.20 4.44
N LYS A 43 -9.44 6.04 4.94
CA LYS A 43 -8.63 5.96 6.17
C LYS A 43 -7.26 6.61 5.99
N LEU A 44 -6.59 6.32 4.86
CA LEU A 44 -5.33 6.97 4.51
C LEU A 44 -5.50 8.48 4.32
N ALA A 45 -6.59 8.93 3.70
CA ALA A 45 -6.88 10.36 3.53
C ALA A 45 -7.06 11.07 4.86
N GLU A 46 -7.82 10.49 5.78
CA GLU A 46 -8.00 10.99 7.14
C GLU A 46 -6.67 11.11 7.89
N GLU A 47 -5.85 10.06 7.88
CA GLU A 47 -4.59 10.02 8.65
C GLU A 47 -3.46 10.87 8.07
N THR A 48 -3.48 11.09 6.75
CA THR A 48 -2.46 11.91 6.07
C THR A 48 -2.89 13.35 5.86
N GLU A 49 -4.14 13.69 6.20
CA GLU A 49 -4.78 14.98 5.90
C GLU A 49 -4.76 15.35 4.41
N LEU A 50 -4.62 14.35 3.53
CA LEU A 50 -4.63 14.52 2.09
C LEU A 50 -6.03 14.26 1.53
N ASP A 51 -6.37 14.92 0.42
CA ASP A 51 -7.57 14.54 -0.31
C ASP A 51 -7.40 13.14 -0.91
N ARG A 52 -8.53 12.45 -1.09
CA ARG A 52 -8.57 11.07 -1.59
C ARG A 52 -7.90 10.90 -2.96
N VAL A 53 -7.95 11.90 -3.84
CA VAL A 53 -7.30 11.84 -5.16
C VAL A 53 -5.79 11.93 -5.00
N THR A 54 -5.30 12.77 -4.11
CA THR A 54 -3.86 12.85 -3.78
C THR A 54 -3.37 11.56 -3.14
N VAL A 55 -4.12 10.94 -2.23
CA VAL A 55 -3.75 9.60 -1.71
C VAL A 55 -3.68 8.58 -2.83
N TRP A 56 -4.67 8.54 -3.73
CA TRP A 56 -4.64 7.63 -4.87
C TRP A 56 -3.42 7.83 -5.77
N ARG A 57 -3.07 9.09 -6.08
CA ARG A 57 -1.86 9.42 -6.85
C ARG A 57 -0.58 9.02 -6.13
N ALA A 58 -0.51 9.24 -4.82
CA ALA A 58 0.62 8.85 -4.00
C ALA A 58 0.81 7.34 -3.98
N VAL A 59 -0.27 6.57 -3.74
CA VAL A 59 -0.25 5.10 -3.81
C VAL A 59 0.20 4.62 -5.20
N HIS A 60 -0.35 5.20 -6.27
CA HIS A 60 0.05 4.84 -7.63
C HIS A 60 1.53 5.14 -7.90
N ALA A 61 2.08 6.24 -7.39
CA ALA A 61 3.50 6.55 -7.52
C ALA A 61 4.38 5.58 -6.72
N LEU A 62 3.98 5.25 -5.48
CA LEU A 62 4.68 4.28 -4.63
C LEU A 62 4.74 2.89 -5.29
N ASP A 63 3.70 2.49 -6.02
CA ASP A 63 3.61 1.22 -6.74
C ASP A 63 4.33 1.26 -8.10
N LYS A 64 3.93 2.17 -9.00
CA LYS A 64 4.35 2.12 -10.40
C LYS A 64 5.64 2.88 -10.71
N GLN A 65 6.05 3.80 -9.86
CA GLN A 65 7.22 4.66 -10.12
C GLN A 65 8.38 4.36 -9.18
N LEU A 66 8.07 4.16 -7.90
CA LEU A 66 9.08 3.99 -6.84
C LEU A 66 9.33 2.52 -6.51
N GLY A 67 8.37 1.63 -6.77
CA GLY A 67 8.49 0.20 -6.48
C GLY A 67 8.53 -0.17 -4.99
N LEU A 68 8.18 0.77 -4.09
CA LEU A 68 8.25 0.60 -2.64
C LEU A 68 7.03 -0.14 -2.07
N VAL A 69 5.92 -0.14 -2.80
CA VAL A 69 4.66 -0.76 -2.39
C VAL A 69 4.13 -1.59 -3.55
N VAL A 70 3.56 -2.75 -3.31
CA VAL A 70 2.77 -3.46 -4.32
C VAL A 70 1.30 -3.43 -3.90
N VAL A 71 0.42 -3.04 -4.82
CA VAL A 71 -1.02 -2.89 -4.54
C VAL A 71 -1.79 -4.04 -5.18
N GLU A 72 -2.55 -4.77 -4.37
CA GLU A 72 -3.47 -5.81 -4.83
C GLU A 72 -4.92 -5.38 -4.56
N SER A 73 -5.72 -5.26 -5.62
CA SER A 73 -7.15 -5.00 -5.47
C SER A 73 -7.85 -6.26 -5.01
N ARG A 74 -8.57 -6.18 -3.89
CA ARG A 74 -9.38 -7.28 -3.39
C ARG A 74 -10.83 -7.11 -3.84
N ARG A 75 -11.44 -8.22 -4.23
CA ARG A 75 -12.89 -8.33 -4.43
C ARG A 75 -13.41 -9.45 -3.54
N SER A 76 -14.49 -9.17 -2.82
CA SER A 76 -15.23 -10.17 -2.04
C SER A 76 -16.69 -10.13 -2.46
N ASP A 77 -17.27 -11.28 -2.77
CA ASP A 77 -18.68 -11.44 -3.18
C ASP A 77 -19.13 -10.43 -4.26
N GLY A 78 -18.30 -10.24 -5.30
CA GLY A 78 -18.59 -9.31 -6.40
C GLY A 78 -18.48 -7.82 -6.05
N ARG A 79 -18.17 -7.47 -4.80
CA ARG A 79 -17.89 -6.09 -4.36
C ARG A 79 -16.40 -5.86 -4.22
N GLN A 80 -15.95 -4.67 -4.62
CA GLN A 80 -14.58 -4.23 -4.36
C GLN A 80 -14.41 -3.95 -2.87
N THR A 81 -13.42 -4.57 -2.24
CA THR A 81 -13.03 -4.32 -0.85
C THR A 81 -11.77 -3.44 -0.81
N SER A 82 -11.32 -3.07 0.40
CA SER A 82 -10.06 -2.34 0.57
C SER A 82 -8.91 -3.06 -0.14
N ASN A 83 -8.02 -2.28 -0.75
CA ASN A 83 -6.80 -2.82 -1.34
C ASN A 83 -5.90 -3.41 -0.26
N GLN A 84 -5.10 -4.39 -0.64
CA GLN A 84 -3.95 -4.83 0.13
C GLN A 84 -2.68 -4.17 -0.39
N TYR A 85 -1.79 -3.85 0.54
CA TYR A 85 -0.53 -3.17 0.31
C TYR A 85 0.59 -4.04 0.86
N TRP A 86 1.53 -4.38 -0.01
CA TRP A 86 2.69 -5.21 0.29
C TRP A 86 3.95 -4.34 0.26
N LEU A 87 4.89 -4.59 1.17
CA LEU A 87 6.14 -3.86 1.36
C LEU A 87 7.34 -4.80 1.13
N PRO A 88 7.62 -5.22 -0.11
CA PRO A 88 8.60 -6.27 -0.41
C PRO A 88 10.04 -5.93 -0.03
N ASP A 89 10.41 -4.65 -0.01
CA ASP A 89 11.74 -4.17 0.41
C ASP A 89 11.88 -4.08 1.95
N TYR A 90 10.75 -4.01 2.66
CA TYR A 90 10.72 -4.05 4.13
C TYR A 90 10.76 -5.49 4.65
N ASP A 91 9.87 -6.33 4.11
CA ASP A 91 9.69 -7.70 4.53
C ASP A 91 9.70 -8.62 3.29
N PRO A 92 10.69 -9.52 3.16
CA PRO A 92 10.78 -10.44 2.02
C PRO A 92 9.57 -11.35 1.81
N GLN A 93 8.76 -11.56 2.86
CA GLN A 93 7.52 -12.33 2.83
C GLN A 93 6.32 -11.48 2.40
N SER A 94 6.45 -10.15 2.41
CA SER A 94 5.42 -9.21 1.98
C SER A 94 5.34 -9.14 0.46
N LYS A 95 4.69 -10.14 -0.12
CA LYS A 95 4.47 -10.27 -1.56
C LYS A 95 3.06 -10.76 -1.83
N PRO A 96 2.38 -10.21 -2.86
CA PRO A 96 1.07 -10.72 -3.24
C PRO A 96 1.16 -12.20 -3.60
N SER A 97 0.20 -12.98 -3.10
CA SER A 97 -0.06 -14.32 -3.61
C SER A 97 -0.40 -14.16 -5.09
N ARG A 98 0.47 -14.64 -5.98
CA ARG A 98 0.27 -14.62 -7.43
C ARG A 98 -0.95 -15.49 -7.80
N ALA A 99 -2.17 -14.99 -7.59
CA ALA A 99 -3.40 -15.55 -8.10
C ALA A 99 -3.69 -14.87 -9.43
N THR A 100 -3.29 -15.55 -10.51
CA THR A 100 -3.88 -15.50 -11.86
C THR A 100 -4.50 -14.15 -12.27
N PHE A 101 -3.76 -13.41 -13.08
CA PHE A 101 -4.37 -12.70 -14.20
C PHE A 101 -5.20 -13.73 -14.98
N THR A 102 -6.51 -13.76 -14.77
CA THR A 102 -7.41 -14.22 -15.81
C THR A 102 -7.41 -13.09 -16.85
N GLU A 103 -6.60 -13.26 -17.89
CA GLU A 103 -6.92 -12.71 -19.20
C GLU A 103 -8.37 -13.13 -19.49
N ALA A 104 -9.30 -12.17 -19.49
CA ALA A 104 -10.56 -12.37 -20.17
C ALA A 104 -10.27 -12.21 -21.68
N PRO A 105 -10.46 -13.26 -22.50
CA PRO A 105 -10.32 -13.12 -23.94
C PRO A 105 -11.50 -12.29 -24.49
N THR A 106 -11.21 -11.72 -25.66
CA THR A 106 -11.96 -10.77 -26.51
C THR A 106 -13.48 -10.87 -26.50
#